data_AF-A0AAN8VKK3-F1
#
_entry.id   AF-A0AAN8VKK3-F1
#
_cell.length_a   1.000
_cell.length_b   1.000
_cell.length_c   1.000
_cell.angle_alpha   90.00
_cell.angle_beta   90.00
_cell.angle_gamma   90.00
#
_symmetry.space_group_name_H-M   'P 1'
#
loop_
_entity.id
_entity.type
_entity.pdbx_description
1 polymer ?
#
loop_
_entity_poly.entity_id
_entity_poly.type
_entity_poly.pdbx_seq_one_letter_code
_entity_poly.pdbx_strand_id
1 'polypeptide(L)'
;MYSLHLSNFFTSFVVINHCFVLDDVTYGTCLINDFSTSARGTNLLIHYAHSYLVPIDATQIPYLYVFVEIKVNVNSLIETIKLNFGDSVYLNRIVLARTIQFSTAIWVTKPELERAGFRVFTPHVEPLSASEVGIGKPVPKPGRFCADLDVVLGFHGVT
;
A
#
# COMPACT_ATOMS: atom_id res chain seq x y z
N MET A 1 0.89 -7.47 17.22
CA MET A 1 2.23 -8.02 17.57
C MET A 1 3.28 -6.92 17.82
N TYR A 2 3.46 -5.92 16.94
CA TYR A 2 4.48 -4.86 17.12
C TYR A 2 4.09 -3.71 18.06
N SER A 3 2.81 -3.55 18.38
CA SER A 3 2.27 -2.41 19.14
C SER A 3 2.90 -2.25 20.53
N LEU A 4 3.08 -3.34 21.29
CA LEU A 4 3.69 -3.28 22.63
C LEU A 4 5.18 -2.93 22.58
N HIS A 5 5.91 -3.45 21.58
CA HIS A 5 7.31 -3.10 21.38
C HIS A 5 7.49 -1.62 21.03
N LEU A 6 6.64 -1.10 20.13
CA LEU A 6 6.63 0.32 19.77
C LEU A 6 6.23 1.19 20.96
N SER A 7 5.21 0.79 21.72
CA SER A 7 4.80 1.48 22.95
C SER A 7 5.95 1.58 23.94
N ASN A 8 6.64 0.46 24.22
CA ASN A 8 7.80 0.44 25.09
C ASN A 8 8.95 1.32 24.57
N PHE A 9 9.19 1.31 23.26
CA PHE A 9 10.18 2.18 22.63
C PHE A 9 9.84 3.66 22.85
N PHE A 10 8.60 4.06 22.58
CA PHE A 10 8.17 5.46 22.76
C PHE A 10 8.27 5.89 24.23
N THR A 11 7.84 5.06 25.17
CA THR A 11 7.95 5.38 26.60
C THR A 11 9.39 5.40 27.10
N SER A 12 10.32 4.70 26.44
CA SER A 12 11.73 4.65 26.84
C SER A 12 12.58 5.77 26.25
N PHE A 13 12.24 6.23 25.03
CA PHE A 13 13.12 7.09 24.24
C PHE A 13 12.49 8.42 23.81
N VAL A 14 11.21 8.63 24.05
CA VAL A 14 10.50 9.87 23.72
C VAL A 14 9.93 10.49 24.99
N VAL A 15 9.94 11.83 25.07
CA VAL A 15 9.34 12.57 26.18
C VAL A 15 7.81 12.58 25.99
N ILE A 16 7.14 11.56 26.51
CA ILE A 16 5.67 11.42 26.52
C ILE A 16 5.18 11.02 27.91
N ASN A 17 4.00 11.49 28.30
CA ASN A 17 3.39 11.12 29.59
C ASN A 17 2.78 9.72 29.54
N HIS A 18 2.03 9.41 28.48
CA HIS A 18 1.33 8.15 28.31
C HIS A 18 1.34 7.71 26.84
N CYS A 19 1.42 6.40 26.61
CA CYS A 19 1.25 5.77 25.30
C CYS A 19 0.07 4.79 25.40
N PHE A 20 -0.97 5.01 24.59
CA PHE A 20 -2.12 4.11 24.52
C PHE A 20 -2.04 3.27 23.24
N VAL A 21 -2.29 1.98 23.36
CA VAL A 21 -2.48 1.07 22.23
C VAL A 21 -3.98 0.86 22.06
N LEU A 22 -4.50 1.17 20.87
CA LEU A 22 -5.89 0.90 20.52
C LEU A 22 -6.06 -0.60 20.26
N ASP A 23 -7.10 -1.20 20.85
CA ASP A 23 -7.43 -2.63 20.73
C ASP A 23 -8.44 -2.91 19.59
N ASP A 24 -9.00 -1.84 19.00
CA ASP A 24 -9.93 -1.96 17.88
C ASP A 24 -9.19 -2.44 16.63
N VAL A 25 -9.75 -3.45 15.96
CA VAL A 25 -9.24 -3.91 14.68
C VAL A 25 -9.46 -2.82 13.63
N THR A 26 -8.36 -2.34 13.06
CA THR A 26 -8.40 -1.30 12.03
C THR A 26 -8.02 -1.90 10.68
N TYR A 27 -9.01 -2.05 9.79
CA TYR A 27 -8.82 -2.62 8.44
C TYR A 27 -8.32 -1.60 7.40
N GLY A 28 -8.27 -0.33 7.80
CA GLY A 28 -7.90 0.78 6.93
C GLY A 28 -8.12 2.11 7.63
N THR A 29 -7.64 3.17 6.99
CA THR A 29 -7.79 4.54 7.46
C THR A 29 -9.24 5.04 7.51
N CYS A 30 -10.19 4.35 6.86
CA CYS A 30 -11.61 4.67 6.97
C CYS A 30 -12.18 4.44 8.38
N LEU A 31 -11.42 3.75 9.24
CA LEU A 31 -11.75 3.45 10.63
C LEU A 31 -10.79 4.17 11.60
N ILE A 32 -10.33 5.38 11.25
CA ILE A 32 -9.55 6.21 12.18
C ILE A 32 -10.39 6.54 13.41
N ASN A 33 -9.91 6.14 14.59
CA ASN A 33 -10.59 6.36 15.86
C ASN A 33 -10.08 7.65 16.55
N ASP A 34 -10.21 8.79 15.87
CA ASP A 34 -9.80 10.11 16.38
C ASP A 34 -10.69 10.60 17.53
N PHE A 35 -11.97 10.24 17.52
CA PHE A 35 -12.92 10.59 18.58
C PHE A 35 -12.54 9.98 19.94
N SER A 36 -12.29 8.66 19.98
CA SER A 36 -11.96 7.99 21.25
C SER A 36 -10.59 8.39 21.78
N THR A 37 -9.66 8.74 20.89
CA THR A 37 -8.31 9.19 21.25
C THR A 37 -8.34 10.63 21.78
N SER A 38 -9.06 11.52 21.09
CA SER A 38 -9.37 12.88 21.56
C SER A 38 -10.00 12.88 22.96
N ALA A 39 -11.01 12.02 23.20
CA ALA A 39 -11.67 11.88 24.49
C ALA A 39 -10.74 11.42 25.63
N ARG A 40 -9.61 10.77 25.30
CA ARG A 40 -8.57 10.36 26.25
C ARG A 40 -7.49 11.43 26.48
N GLY A 41 -7.61 12.59 25.85
CA GLY A 41 -6.66 13.69 25.98
C GLY A 41 -5.34 13.46 25.26
N THR A 42 -5.29 12.58 24.25
CA THR A 42 -4.06 12.37 23.46
C THR A 42 -3.84 13.50 22.46
N ASN A 43 -2.58 13.90 22.27
CA ASN A 43 -2.23 15.00 21.35
C ASN A 43 -1.79 14.53 19.95
N LEU A 44 -1.60 13.23 19.75
CA LEU A 44 -1.13 12.65 18.49
C LEU A 44 -1.65 11.21 18.33
N LEU A 45 -2.20 10.90 17.17
CA LEU A 45 -2.54 9.53 16.76
C LEU A 45 -1.55 9.02 15.70
N ILE A 46 -0.92 7.88 15.93
CA ILE A 46 -0.02 7.25 14.94
C ILE A 46 -0.77 6.08 14.27
N HIS A 47 -0.93 6.13 12.96
CA HIS A 47 -1.63 5.12 12.18
C HIS A 47 -0.66 4.43 11.20
N TYR A 48 -0.53 3.11 11.31
CA TYR A 48 0.43 2.32 10.54
C TYR A 48 -0.21 1.65 9.32
N ALA A 49 0.61 1.38 8.30
CA ALA A 49 0.37 0.45 7.19
C ALA A 49 -0.71 0.81 6.15
N HIS A 50 -1.51 1.88 6.34
CA HIS A 50 -2.55 2.28 5.40
C HIS A 50 -2.35 3.71 4.85
N SER A 51 -2.73 3.90 3.60
CA SER A 51 -2.49 5.10 2.78
C SER A 51 -3.72 5.88 2.38
N TYR A 52 -4.92 5.38 2.65
CA TYR A 52 -6.13 6.04 2.18
C TYR A 52 -6.38 7.30 3.03
N LEU A 53 -5.85 8.43 2.59
CA LEU A 53 -5.77 9.64 3.40
C LEU A 53 -7.19 10.17 3.69
N VAL A 54 -7.60 10.09 4.96
CA VAL A 54 -8.62 11.02 5.47
C VAL A 54 -7.98 12.41 5.40
N PRO A 55 -8.70 13.47 4.96
CA PRO A 55 -8.14 14.82 4.97
C PRO A 55 -7.68 15.25 6.37
N ILE A 56 -6.55 15.95 6.47
CA ILE A 56 -5.96 16.30 7.78
C ILE A 56 -6.82 17.25 8.59
N ASP A 57 -7.59 18.06 7.89
CA ASP A 57 -8.52 19.01 8.47
C ASP A 57 -9.84 18.36 8.91
N ALA A 58 -10.02 17.05 8.68
CA ALA A 58 -11.24 16.32 9.00
C ALA A 58 -11.17 15.54 10.33
N THR A 59 -10.05 15.60 11.06
CA THR A 59 -9.84 14.85 12.32
C THR A 59 -9.75 15.77 13.54
N GLN A 60 -10.16 15.29 14.71
CA GLN A 60 -10.13 16.07 15.96
C GLN A 60 -8.73 16.31 16.53
N ILE A 61 -7.78 15.44 16.21
CA ILE A 61 -6.39 15.51 16.69
C ILE A 61 -5.41 15.29 15.54
N PRO A 62 -4.19 15.83 15.63
CA PRO A 62 -3.13 15.55 14.66
C PRO A 62 -2.86 14.04 14.53
N TYR A 63 -2.57 13.60 13.31
CA TYR A 63 -2.19 12.21 13.05
C TYR A 63 -0.87 12.10 12.28
N LEU A 64 -0.19 10.97 12.46
CA LEU A 64 1.02 10.59 11.73
C LEU A 64 0.78 9.25 11.03
N TYR A 65 0.81 9.27 9.69
CA TYR A 65 0.82 8.03 8.91
C TYR A 65 2.24 7.45 8.83
N VAL A 66 2.37 6.18 9.21
CA VAL A 66 3.63 5.43 9.06
C VAL A 66 3.41 4.30 8.07
N PHE A 67 3.94 4.47 6.86
CA PHE A 67 3.87 3.42 5.85
C PHE A 67 4.83 2.28 6.18
N VAL A 68 4.29 1.07 6.15
CA VAL A 68 5.05 -0.17 6.34
C VAL A 68 5.30 -0.76 4.96
N GLU A 69 6.53 -1.17 4.70
CA GLU A 69 6.92 -1.75 3.43
C GLU A 69 7.08 -3.28 3.54
N ILE A 70 6.48 -4.00 2.61
CA ILE A 70 6.70 -5.44 2.41
C ILE A 70 7.63 -5.60 1.20
N LYS A 71 8.79 -6.20 1.46
CA LYS A 71 9.76 -6.50 0.41
C LYS A 71 9.35 -7.75 -0.36
N VAL A 72 9.46 -7.69 -1.68
CA VAL A 72 9.26 -8.82 -2.58
C VAL A 72 10.57 -9.13 -3.27
N ASN A 73 10.87 -10.42 -3.43
CA ASN A 73 11.96 -10.84 -4.29
C ASN A 73 11.55 -10.66 -5.76
N VAL A 74 11.97 -9.53 -6.35
CA VAL A 74 11.64 -9.17 -7.73
C VAL A 74 12.23 -10.18 -8.71
N ASN A 75 13.43 -10.70 -8.48
CA ASN A 75 14.05 -11.64 -9.42
C ASN A 75 13.21 -12.91 -9.61
N SER A 76 12.81 -13.53 -8.49
CA SER A 76 11.95 -14.73 -8.54
C SER A 76 10.59 -14.44 -9.17
N LEU A 77 10.06 -13.23 -8.99
CA LEU A 77 8.83 -12.81 -9.64
C LEU A 77 9.00 -12.72 -11.16
N ILE A 78 10.06 -12.07 -11.65
CA ILE A 78 10.34 -11.93 -13.09
C ILE A 78 10.54 -13.30 -13.74
N GLU A 79 11.30 -14.19 -13.10
CA GLU A 79 11.49 -15.56 -13.57
C GLU A 79 10.16 -16.31 -13.67
N THR A 80 9.33 -16.20 -12.63
CA THR A 80 7.99 -16.83 -12.63
C THR A 80 7.13 -16.30 -13.77
N ILE A 81 7.14 -14.99 -14.01
CA ILE A 81 6.39 -14.38 -15.13
C ILE A 81 6.90 -14.88 -16.47
N LYS A 82 8.23 -14.95 -16.66
CA LYS A 82 8.83 -15.49 -17.89
C LYS A 82 8.46 -16.95 -18.12
N LEU A 83 8.49 -17.78 -17.09
CA LEU A 83 8.13 -19.20 -17.19
C LEU A 83 6.65 -19.40 -17.60
N ASN A 84 5.76 -18.53 -17.15
CA ASN A 84 4.32 -18.65 -17.44
C ASN A 84 3.89 -17.94 -18.73
N PHE A 85 4.59 -16.87 -19.14
CA PHE A 85 4.13 -15.97 -20.20
C PHE A 85 5.17 -15.67 -21.30
N GLY A 86 6.42 -16.13 -21.16
CA GLY A 86 7.53 -15.77 -22.05
C GLY A 86 7.37 -16.19 -23.51
N ASP A 87 6.66 -17.28 -23.78
CA ASP A 87 6.47 -17.81 -25.14
C ASP A 87 5.16 -17.36 -25.80
N SER A 88 4.29 -16.66 -25.08
CA SER A 88 2.98 -16.25 -25.60
C SER A 88 3.05 -14.87 -26.24
N VAL A 89 3.09 -14.82 -27.57
CA VAL A 89 3.05 -13.58 -28.39
C VAL A 89 1.82 -12.72 -28.07
N TYR A 90 0.75 -13.34 -27.54
CA TYR A 90 -0.52 -12.71 -27.21
C TYR A 90 -0.54 -12.07 -25.80
N LEU A 91 0.36 -12.47 -24.89
CA LEU A 91 0.37 -12.05 -23.48
C LEU A 91 1.62 -11.22 -23.11
N ASN A 92 1.98 -10.26 -23.96
CA ASN A 92 3.10 -9.36 -23.69
C ASN A 92 2.73 -8.12 -22.87
N ARG A 93 1.47 -7.99 -22.45
CA ARG A 93 0.95 -6.84 -21.71
C ARG A 93 0.71 -7.20 -20.25
N ILE A 94 1.35 -6.45 -19.35
CA ILE A 94 1.24 -6.63 -17.91
C ILE A 94 0.71 -5.33 -17.29
N VAL A 95 -0.33 -5.44 -16.49
CA VAL A 95 -0.80 -4.36 -15.62
C VAL A 95 -0.28 -4.63 -14.21
N LEU A 96 0.49 -3.69 -13.66
CA LEU A 96 0.96 -3.78 -12.28
C LEU A 96 0.04 -2.99 -11.35
N ALA A 97 -0.48 -3.66 -10.33
CA ALA A 97 -1.31 -3.09 -9.28
C ALA A 97 -0.71 -3.44 -7.90
N ARG A 98 -0.90 -2.58 -6.90
CA ARG A 98 -0.39 -2.79 -5.55
C ARG A 98 -1.23 -2.11 -4.47
N THR A 99 -1.04 -2.50 -3.22
CA THR A 99 -1.35 -1.65 -2.06
C THR A 99 -0.14 -0.77 -1.70
N ILE A 100 -0.31 0.20 -0.78
CA ILE A 100 0.80 1.05 -0.33
C ILE A 100 1.98 0.26 0.23
N GLN A 101 1.73 -0.90 0.83
CA GLN A 101 2.78 -1.72 1.44
C GLN A 101 3.82 -2.23 0.44
N PHE A 102 3.49 -2.26 -0.85
CA PHE A 102 4.40 -2.71 -1.91
C PHE A 102 4.90 -1.55 -2.78
N SER A 103 4.99 -0.33 -2.22
CA SER A 103 5.37 0.88 -2.97
C SER A 103 6.62 0.69 -3.82
N THR A 104 7.70 0.20 -3.21
CA THR A 104 8.98 -0.02 -3.89
C THR A 104 8.93 -1.17 -4.89
N ALA A 105 8.08 -2.18 -4.70
CA ALA A 105 8.02 -3.34 -5.58
C ALA A 105 7.67 -2.93 -7.02
N ILE A 106 6.80 -1.95 -7.22
CA ILE A 106 6.43 -1.45 -8.56
C ILE A 106 7.62 -0.75 -9.22
N TRP A 107 8.32 0.11 -8.49
CA TRP A 107 9.46 0.87 -9.00
C TRP A 107 10.59 -0.04 -9.47
N VAL A 108 10.80 -1.17 -8.80
CA VAL A 108 11.83 -2.14 -9.16
C VAL A 108 11.33 -3.13 -10.22
N THR A 109 10.09 -3.60 -10.13
CA THR A 109 9.57 -4.66 -11.04
C THR A 109 9.32 -4.13 -12.45
N LYS A 110 8.80 -2.91 -12.59
CA LYS A 110 8.47 -2.33 -13.90
C LYS A 110 9.65 -2.33 -14.89
N PRO A 111 10.82 -1.72 -14.59
CA PRO A 111 11.92 -1.67 -15.55
C PRO A 111 12.49 -3.06 -15.86
N GLU A 112 12.45 -4.00 -14.91
CA GLU A 112 12.91 -5.37 -15.11
C GLU A 112 11.99 -6.16 -16.06
N LEU A 113 10.68 -5.97 -15.93
CA LEU A 113 9.69 -6.53 -16.87
C LEU A 113 9.81 -5.91 -18.26
N GLU A 114 10.00 -4.60 -18.35
CA GLU A 114 10.22 -3.90 -19.62
C GLU A 114 11.49 -4.40 -20.32
N ARG A 115 12.58 -4.61 -19.58
CA ARG A 115 13.83 -5.20 -20.10
C ARG A 115 13.66 -6.66 -20.54
N ALA A 116 12.75 -7.39 -19.89
CA ALA A 116 12.38 -8.75 -20.28
C ALA A 116 11.46 -8.80 -21.52
N GLY A 117 11.09 -7.65 -22.10
CA GLY A 117 10.30 -7.56 -23.33
C GLY A 117 8.79 -7.39 -23.12
N PHE A 118 8.34 -7.24 -21.87
CA PHE A 118 6.93 -7.00 -21.57
C PHE A 118 6.56 -5.52 -21.68
N ARG A 119 5.34 -5.22 -22.12
CA ARG A 119 4.74 -3.89 -22.06
C ARG A 119 4.03 -3.73 -20.73
N VAL A 120 4.57 -2.87 -19.86
CA VAL A 120 4.07 -2.69 -18.50
C VAL A 120 3.22 -1.43 -18.38
N PHE A 121 2.01 -1.57 -17.85
CA PHE A 121 1.11 -0.47 -17.52
C PHE A 121 0.95 -0.31 -16.01
N THR A 122 1.03 0.94 -15.55
CA THR A 122 0.89 1.32 -14.15
C THR A 122 -0.29 2.30 -14.02
N PRO A 123 -1.49 1.85 -13.60
CA PRO A 123 -2.65 2.73 -13.44
C PRO A 123 -2.39 3.78 -12.36
N HIS A 124 -3.00 4.96 -12.47
CA HIS A 124 -2.89 6.01 -11.46
C HIS A 124 -4.22 6.73 -11.27
N VAL A 125 -4.65 6.86 -10.02
CA VAL A 125 -5.87 7.55 -9.60
C VAL A 125 -5.51 8.45 -8.44
N GLU A 126 -5.61 9.77 -8.61
CA GLU A 126 -5.43 10.68 -7.49
C GLU A 126 -6.50 10.45 -6.41
N PRO A 127 -6.16 10.56 -5.12
CA PRO A 127 -4.86 10.95 -4.55
C PRO A 127 -3.88 9.78 -4.33
N LEU A 128 -4.20 8.58 -4.80
CA LEU A 128 -3.37 7.39 -4.58
C LEU A 128 -2.10 7.45 -5.40
N SER A 129 -1.06 6.76 -4.94
CA SER A 129 0.21 6.70 -5.66
C SER A 129 0.11 5.80 -6.91
N ALA A 130 1.09 5.91 -7.82
CA ALA A 130 1.08 5.10 -9.04
C ALA A 130 1.01 3.59 -8.75
N SER A 131 0.17 2.90 -9.52
CA SER A 131 -0.23 1.51 -9.37
C SER A 131 -0.96 1.16 -8.08
N GLU A 132 -1.25 2.12 -7.21
CA GLU A 132 -1.96 1.84 -5.97
C GLU A 132 -3.45 1.64 -6.21
N VAL A 133 -3.99 0.55 -5.65
CA VAL A 133 -5.41 0.20 -5.72
C VAL A 133 -5.98 0.23 -4.30
N GLY A 134 -6.91 1.16 -4.08
CA GLY A 134 -7.70 1.26 -2.86
C GLY A 134 -9.09 0.62 -3.02
N ILE A 135 -9.67 0.17 -1.92
CA ILE A 135 -11.05 -0.36 -1.90
C ILE A 135 -12.02 0.74 -2.36
N GLY A 136 -12.93 0.39 -3.27
CA GLY A 136 -14.00 1.28 -3.73
C GLY A 136 -13.58 2.37 -4.72
N LYS A 137 -12.31 2.39 -5.17
CA LYS A 137 -11.86 3.31 -6.22
C LYS A 137 -11.83 2.59 -7.58
N PRO A 138 -12.41 3.17 -8.63
CA PRO A 138 -12.35 2.57 -9.96
C PRO A 138 -10.90 2.56 -10.45
N VAL A 139 -10.39 1.38 -10.82
CA VAL A 139 -9.10 1.27 -11.49
C VAL A 139 -9.25 1.86 -12.90
N PRO A 140 -8.41 2.83 -13.32
CA PRO A 140 -8.46 3.41 -14.64
C PRO A 140 -8.32 2.29 -15.66
N LYS A 141 -9.33 2.16 -16.52
CA LYS A 141 -9.23 1.28 -17.67
C LYS A 141 -8.13 1.85 -18.56
N PRO A 142 -7.10 1.08 -18.92
CA PRO A 142 -6.10 1.60 -19.82
C PRO A 142 -6.78 1.73 -21.18
N GLY A 143 -6.86 2.95 -21.74
CA GLY A 143 -7.69 3.24 -22.92
C GLY A 143 -7.38 2.42 -24.19
N ARG A 144 -6.25 1.70 -24.24
CA ARG A 144 -5.82 0.80 -25.33
C ARG A 144 -5.55 -0.66 -24.89
N PHE A 145 -5.87 -1.01 -23.65
CA PHE A 145 -5.71 -2.38 -23.13
C PHE A 145 -7.08 -3.06 -23.20
N CYS A 146 -7.18 -4.07 -24.06
CA CYS A 146 -8.37 -4.89 -24.20
C CYS A 146 -8.34 -5.94 -23.09
N ALA A 147 -9.37 -5.95 -22.25
CA ALA A 147 -9.51 -6.80 -21.07
C ALA A 147 -9.33 -8.32 -21.33
N ASP A 148 -9.31 -8.75 -22.60
CA ASP A 148 -9.25 -10.16 -22.99
C ASP A 148 -7.82 -10.73 -23.07
N LEU A 149 -6.77 -9.89 -23.01
CA LEU A 149 -5.37 -10.29 -23.31
C LEU A 149 -4.30 -9.75 -22.34
N ASP A 150 -4.70 -9.22 -21.17
CA ASP A 150 -3.78 -8.56 -20.25
C ASP A 150 -3.61 -9.35 -18.94
N VAL A 151 -2.37 -9.51 -18.48
CA VAL A 151 -2.05 -10.12 -17.18
C VAL A 151 -2.04 -9.04 -16.10
N VAL A 152 -2.92 -9.14 -15.11
CA VAL A 152 -2.92 -8.24 -13.95
C VAL A 152 -2.09 -8.87 -12.83
N LEU A 153 -0.99 -8.23 -12.45
CA LEU A 153 -0.20 -8.61 -11.28
C LEU A 153 -0.53 -7.67 -10.12
N GLY A 154 -1.18 -8.22 -9.09
CA GLY A 154 -1.56 -7.49 -7.88
C GLY A 154 -0.66 -7.85 -6.69
N PHE A 155 0.00 -6.85 -6.10
CA PHE A 155 0.64 -7.01 -4.79
C PHE A 155 -0.31 -6.54 -3.69
N HIS A 156 -0.86 -7.48 -2.93
CA HIS A 156 -1.77 -7.18 -1.84
C HIS A 156 -1.22 -7.69 -0.52
N GLY A 157 -1.22 -6.82 0.48
CA GLY A 157 -0.85 -7.17 1.84
C GLY A 157 -2.12 -7.30 2.66
N VAL A 158 -2.25 -8.41 3.38
CA VAL A 158 -3.29 -8.56 4.39
C VAL A 158 -2.68 -8.05 5.69
N THR A 159 -3.24 -6.98 6.26
CA THR A 159 -2.92 -6.48 7.60
C THR A 159 -3.77 -7.18 8.65
#